data_AF-A0A2E4YY51-F1
#
_entry.id   AF-A0A2E4YY51-F1
#
_cell.length_a   1.000
_cell.length_b   1.000
_cell.length_c   1.000
_cell.angle_alpha   90.00
_cell.angle_beta   90.00
_cell.angle_gamma   90.00
#
_symmetry.space_group_name_H-M   'P 1'
#
loop_
_entity.id
_entity.type
_entity.pdbx_description
1 polymer ?
#
loop_
_entity_poly.entity_id
_entity_poly.type
_entity_poly.pdbx_seq_one_letter_code
_entity_poly.pdbx_strand_id
1 'polypeptide(L)'
;MMANKKHQRDRYPSWAAKFIRTERLKKNITQEELARRSGVRVQHIRLIEWQCNSPRFETMEKLINTLGYELHAMPNEDTEVCLEADIQDEAIRLEKSNRDAQREAHEVLERLEKRANRLDLSLQQACEEAGVAYSTVTRWRNGSFSPTIKSIARIQKALHDFENNNACDEQIKWLEKLCAEQHRDD
;
A
#
# COMPACT_ATOMS: atom_id res chain seq x y z
N MET A 1 -15.57 6.23 13.88
CA MET A 1 -16.24 4.90 13.83
C MET A 1 -15.31 3.95 13.11
N MET A 2 -14.66 3.04 13.86
CA MET A 2 -13.65 2.13 13.31
C MET A 2 -14.31 0.99 12.54
N ALA A 3 -13.84 0.76 11.31
CA ALA A 3 -14.26 -0.30 10.42
C ALA A 3 -13.95 -1.68 11.04
N ASN A 4 -14.99 -2.38 11.48
CA ASN A 4 -14.88 -3.78 11.87
C ASN A 4 -14.91 -4.63 10.59
N LYS A 5 -13.73 -4.91 10.03
CA LYS A 5 -13.54 -5.90 8.96
C LYS A 5 -13.82 -7.30 9.52
N LYS A 6 -15.11 -7.63 9.71
CA LYS A 6 -15.55 -9.01 9.91
C LYS A 6 -15.17 -9.78 8.65
N HIS A 7 -14.19 -10.65 8.84
CA HIS A 7 -13.79 -11.77 8.00
C HIS A 7 -14.70 -11.99 6.80
N GLN A 8 -14.17 -11.75 5.61
CA GLN A 8 -14.66 -12.36 4.39
C GLN A 8 -14.82 -13.85 4.66
N ARG A 9 -16.06 -14.30 4.85
CA ARG A 9 -16.41 -15.72 4.79
C ARG A 9 -16.17 -16.12 3.35
N ASP A 10 -15.06 -16.80 3.10
CA ASP A 10 -14.74 -17.34 1.80
C ASP A 10 -15.94 -18.10 1.26
N ARG A 11 -16.51 -17.52 0.21
CA ARG A 11 -17.78 -17.87 -0.41
C ARG A 11 -17.50 -18.88 -1.51
N TYR A 12 -16.76 -19.93 -1.20
CA TYR A 12 -16.45 -21.00 -2.14
C TYR A 12 -17.07 -22.32 -1.67
N PRO A 13 -17.83 -23.02 -2.52
CA PRO A 13 -18.17 -24.41 -2.27
C PRO A 13 -16.88 -25.18 -2.09
N SER A 14 -16.59 -25.66 -0.87
CA SER A 14 -15.53 -26.65 -0.71
C SER A 14 -15.90 -27.84 -1.61
N TRP A 15 -15.00 -28.21 -2.52
CA TRP A 15 -15.15 -29.39 -3.37
C TRP A 15 -15.60 -30.61 -2.54
N ALA A 16 -15.15 -30.69 -1.29
CA ALA A 16 -15.51 -31.72 -0.34
C ALA A 16 -17.00 -31.70 0.02
N ALA A 17 -17.61 -30.53 0.24
CA ALA A 17 -19.04 -30.42 0.53
C ALA A 17 -19.90 -30.94 -0.63
N LYS A 18 -19.51 -30.58 -1.87
CA LYS A 18 -20.18 -31.05 -3.09
C LYS A 18 -19.99 -32.57 -3.24
N PHE A 19 -18.76 -33.04 -3.10
CA PHE A 19 -18.41 -34.46 -3.21
C PHE A 19 -19.17 -35.32 -2.19
N ILE A 20 -19.09 -34.98 -0.91
CA ILE A 20 -19.75 -35.71 0.18
C ILE A 20 -21.26 -35.82 -0.07
N ARG A 21 -21.92 -34.70 -0.42
CA ARG A 21 -23.36 -34.70 -0.70
C ARG A 21 -23.70 -35.58 -1.90
N THR A 22 -22.95 -35.46 -3.00
CA THR A 22 -23.19 -36.23 -4.22
C THR A 22 -23.03 -37.72 -3.98
N GLU A 23 -21.95 -38.14 -3.32
CA GLU A 23 -21.68 -39.56 -3.07
C GLU A 23 -22.64 -40.16 -2.03
N ARG A 24 -23.02 -39.39 -1.01
CA ARG A 24 -24.05 -39.81 -0.06
C ARG A 24 -25.40 -40.10 -0.75
N LEU A 25 -25.81 -39.22 -1.66
CA LEU A 25 -27.07 -39.39 -2.42
C LEU A 25 -26.98 -40.56 -3.41
N LYS A 26 -25.86 -40.76 -4.10
CA LYS A 26 -25.64 -41.94 -4.96
C LYS A 26 -25.76 -43.25 -4.19
N LYS A 27 -25.36 -43.26 -2.92
CA LYS A 27 -25.46 -44.43 -2.03
C LYS A 27 -26.82 -44.55 -1.32
N ASN A 28 -27.77 -43.64 -1.58
CA ASN A 28 -29.10 -43.62 -0.98
C ASN A 28 -29.10 -43.65 0.56
N ILE A 29 -28.13 -43.00 1.21
CA ILE A 29 -28.08 -42.90 2.68
C ILE A 29 -28.44 -41.49 3.15
N THR A 30 -29.07 -41.36 4.32
CA THR A 30 -29.41 -40.06 4.92
C THR A 30 -28.20 -39.43 5.61
N GLN A 31 -28.31 -38.16 6.02
CA GLN A 31 -27.26 -37.50 6.80
C GLN A 31 -27.08 -38.19 8.17
N GLU A 32 -28.17 -38.66 8.77
CA GLU A 32 -28.18 -39.41 10.04
C GLU A 32 -27.45 -40.75 9.89
N GLU A 33 -27.67 -41.45 8.78
CA GLU A 33 -27.00 -42.73 8.54
C GLU A 33 -25.51 -42.53 8.26
N LEU A 34 -25.14 -41.48 7.51
CA LEU A 34 -23.73 -41.11 7.33
C LEU A 34 -23.09 -40.70 8.66
N ALA A 35 -23.80 -39.95 9.50
CA ALA A 35 -23.35 -39.57 10.85
C ALA A 35 -23.06 -40.80 11.72
N ARG A 36 -24.00 -41.75 11.72
CA ARG A 36 -23.89 -43.00 12.48
C ARG A 36 -22.69 -43.83 12.04
N ARG A 37 -22.46 -43.95 10.73
CA ARG A 37 -21.35 -44.75 10.17
C ARG A 37 -19.97 -44.09 10.35
N SER A 38 -19.91 -42.76 10.21
CA SER A 38 -18.65 -42.01 10.27
C SER A 38 -18.25 -41.55 11.68
N GLY A 39 -19.16 -41.61 12.65
CA GLY A 39 -18.98 -41.04 13.98
C GLY A 39 -18.99 -39.50 14.00
N VAL A 40 -19.35 -38.85 12.89
CA VAL A 40 -19.46 -37.38 12.79
C VAL A 40 -20.88 -36.96 13.17
N ARG A 41 -21.02 -35.91 13.98
CA ARG A 41 -22.34 -35.40 14.39
C ARG A 41 -23.15 -34.97 13.16
N VAL A 42 -24.45 -35.31 13.13
CA VAL A 42 -25.34 -34.98 11.99
C VAL A 42 -25.40 -33.47 11.70
N GLN A 43 -25.36 -32.64 12.76
CA GLN A 43 -25.31 -31.18 12.64
C GLN A 43 -24.06 -30.72 11.88
N HIS A 44 -22.92 -31.39 12.07
CA HIS A 44 -21.67 -31.05 11.39
C HIS A 44 -21.75 -31.42 9.90
N ILE A 45 -22.29 -32.59 9.57
CA ILE A 45 -22.54 -33.01 8.18
C ILE A 45 -23.48 -32.03 7.47
N ARG A 46 -24.56 -31.59 8.13
CA ARG A 46 -25.47 -30.57 7.59
C ARG A 46 -24.75 -29.27 7.27
N LEU A 47 -23.92 -28.77 8.18
CA LEU A 47 -23.14 -27.54 7.97
C LEU A 47 -22.11 -27.67 6.85
N ILE A 48 -21.49 -28.85 6.72
CA ILE A 48 -20.57 -29.18 5.64
C ILE A 48 -21.32 -29.18 4.29
N GLU A 49 -22.42 -29.92 4.16
CA GLU A 49 -23.19 -30.01 2.91
C GLU A 49 -23.87 -28.69 2.51
N TRP A 50 -24.14 -27.81 3.49
CA TRP A 50 -24.60 -26.44 3.28
C TRP A 50 -23.47 -25.43 3.02
N GLN A 51 -22.22 -25.89 2.88
CA GLN A 51 -21.05 -25.06 2.57
C GLN A 51 -20.82 -23.94 3.59
N CYS A 52 -21.34 -24.10 4.80
CA CYS A 52 -21.19 -23.15 5.90
C CYS A 52 -19.99 -23.51 6.79
N ASN A 53 -19.38 -24.67 6.56
CA ASN A 53 -18.20 -25.12 7.29
C ASN A 53 -17.33 -26.00 6.40
N SER A 54 -16.04 -25.66 6.26
CA SER A 54 -15.06 -26.55 5.64
C SER A 54 -14.65 -27.60 6.67
N PRO A 55 -14.85 -28.90 6.40
CA PRO A 55 -14.46 -29.94 7.35
C PRO A 55 -12.96 -29.90 7.57
N ARG A 56 -12.53 -30.07 8.83
CA ARG A 56 -11.12 -30.38 9.13
C ARG A 56 -10.73 -31.67 8.43
N PHE A 57 -9.44 -31.82 8.14
CA PHE A 57 -8.87 -33.01 7.49
C PHE A 57 -9.41 -34.33 8.08
N GLU A 58 -9.32 -34.51 9.40
CA GLU A 58 -9.82 -35.71 10.09
C GLU A 58 -11.33 -35.96 9.88
N THR A 59 -12.12 -34.89 9.80
CA THR A 59 -13.57 -35.01 9.56
C THR A 59 -13.82 -35.41 8.11
N MET A 60 -13.05 -34.83 7.19
CA MET A 60 -13.12 -35.15 5.78
C MET A 60 -12.74 -36.61 5.52
N GLU A 61 -11.63 -37.06 6.08
CA GLU A 61 -11.14 -38.44 5.99
C GLU A 61 -12.19 -39.44 6.50
N LYS A 62 -12.78 -39.22 7.68
CA LYS A 62 -13.84 -40.08 8.22
C LYS A 62 -15.05 -40.20 7.29
N LEU A 63 -15.49 -39.08 6.71
CA LEU A 63 -16.65 -39.06 5.81
C LEU A 63 -16.33 -39.75 4.48
N ILE A 64 -15.18 -39.47 3.89
CA ILE A 64 -14.71 -40.05 2.62
C ILE A 64 -14.51 -41.56 2.75
N ASN A 65 -13.84 -42.01 3.82
CA ASN A 65 -13.64 -43.44 4.11
C ASN A 65 -14.97 -44.17 4.33
N THR A 66 -15.92 -43.55 5.04
CA THR A 66 -17.27 -44.12 5.24
C THR A 66 -18.05 -44.25 3.93
N LEU A 67 -17.81 -43.34 2.99
CA LEU A 67 -18.37 -43.39 1.64
C LEU A 67 -17.61 -44.37 0.74
N GLY A 68 -16.52 -45.02 1.20
CA GLY A 68 -15.76 -46.02 0.48
C GLY A 68 -14.71 -45.45 -0.47
N TYR A 69 -14.16 -44.27 -0.13
CA TYR A 69 -13.08 -43.61 -0.86
C TYR A 69 -11.87 -43.43 0.05
N GLU A 70 -10.69 -43.25 -0.53
CA GLU A 70 -9.46 -42.94 0.19
C GLU A 70 -8.97 -41.55 -0.19
N LEU A 71 -8.37 -40.83 0.77
CA LEU A 71 -7.84 -39.50 0.57
C LEU A 71 -6.32 -39.57 0.37
N HIS A 72 -5.86 -39.29 -0.85
CA HIS A 72 -4.43 -39.22 -1.16
C HIS A 72 -3.97 -37.76 -1.27
N ALA A 73 -2.84 -37.45 -0.65
CA ALA A 73 -2.15 -36.19 -0.88
C ALA A 73 -1.35 -36.32 -2.18
N MET A 74 -1.63 -35.44 -3.14
CA MET A 74 -0.80 -35.27 -4.33
C MET A 74 0.04 -34.00 -4.18
N PRO A 75 1.31 -34.00 -4.60
CA PRO A 75 2.05 -32.76 -4.73
C PRO A 75 1.29 -31.85 -5.70
N ASN A 76 1.06 -30.60 -5.30
CA ASN A 76 0.48 -29.62 -6.21
C ASN A 76 1.53 -29.29 -7.27
N GLU A 77 1.38 -29.84 -8.47
CA GLU A 77 2.19 -29.46 -9.64
C GLU A 77 2.01 -27.96 -9.96
N ASP A 78 0.88 -27.37 -9.53
CA ASP A 78 0.54 -25.94 -9.69
C ASP A 78 1.21 -24.99 -8.69
N THR A 79 2.14 -25.46 -7.84
CA THR A 79 2.84 -24.54 -6.93
C THR A 79 3.65 -23.48 -7.69
N GLU A 80 4.05 -23.76 -8.94
CA GLU A 80 4.74 -22.80 -9.80
C GLU A 80 3.78 -21.78 -10.47
N VAL A 81 2.54 -22.19 -10.79
CA VAL A 81 1.64 -21.39 -11.67
C VAL A 81 0.92 -20.26 -10.92
N CYS A 82 0.69 -20.38 -9.60
CA CYS A 82 0.14 -19.26 -8.82
C CYS A 82 1.21 -18.25 -8.36
N LEU A 83 2.45 -18.70 -8.09
CA LEU A 83 3.51 -17.79 -7.66
C LEU A 83 3.85 -16.77 -8.74
N GLU A 84 3.87 -17.18 -10.01
CA GLU A 84 4.32 -16.29 -11.08
C GLU A 84 3.34 -15.16 -11.36
N ALA A 85 2.03 -15.42 -11.34
CA ALA A 85 1.00 -14.39 -11.46
C ALA A 85 0.97 -13.45 -10.25
N ASP A 86 1.09 -13.98 -9.03
CA ASP A 86 1.12 -13.16 -7.81
C ASP A 86 2.40 -12.30 -7.73
N ILE A 87 3.55 -12.82 -8.17
CA ILE A 87 4.81 -12.07 -8.28
C ILE A 87 4.69 -10.96 -9.34
N GLN A 88 4.07 -11.24 -10.49
CA GLN A 88 3.85 -10.24 -11.53
C GLN A 88 2.92 -9.12 -11.07
N ASP A 89 1.80 -9.47 -10.41
CA ASP A 89 0.88 -8.48 -9.85
C ASP A 89 1.55 -7.60 -8.79
N GLU A 90 2.37 -8.19 -7.92
CA GLU A 90 3.12 -7.42 -6.92
C GLU A 90 4.22 -6.56 -7.55
N ALA A 91 4.91 -7.04 -8.58
CA ALA A 91 5.87 -6.24 -9.34
C ALA A 91 5.21 -5.02 -10.00
N ILE A 92 4.04 -5.20 -10.63
CA ILE A 92 3.27 -4.11 -11.23
C ILE A 92 2.85 -3.08 -10.17
N ARG A 93 2.42 -3.54 -8.98
CA ARG A 93 2.07 -2.66 -7.85
C ARG A 93 3.27 -1.86 -7.37
N LEU A 94 4.42 -2.50 -7.18
CA LEU A 94 5.65 -1.85 -6.74
C LEU A 94 6.16 -0.84 -7.78
N GLU A 95 6.14 -1.19 -9.06
CA GLU A 95 6.48 -0.26 -10.14
C GLU A 95 5.56 0.96 -10.17
N LYS A 96 4.25 0.74 -10.03
CA LYS A 96 3.28 1.84 -9.96
C LYS A 96 3.56 2.74 -8.76
N SER A 97 3.75 2.16 -7.57
CA SER A 97 4.05 2.93 -6.36
C SER A 97 5.36 3.71 -6.49
N ASN A 98 6.39 3.14 -7.14
CA ASN A 98 7.65 3.83 -7.37
C ASN A 98 7.48 5.01 -8.33
N ARG A 99 6.72 4.85 -9.43
CA ARG A 99 6.39 5.95 -10.34
C ARG A 99 5.62 7.07 -9.64
N ASP A 100 4.66 6.73 -8.78
CA ASP A 100 3.91 7.72 -8.01
C ASP A 100 4.82 8.50 -7.04
N ALA A 101 5.70 7.81 -6.31
CA ALA A 101 6.67 8.45 -5.42
C ALA A 101 7.67 9.36 -6.17
N GLN A 102 8.11 8.95 -7.37
CA GLN A 102 8.96 9.78 -8.23
C GLN A 102 8.23 11.03 -8.72
N ARG A 103 6.96 10.91 -9.12
CA ARG A 103 6.12 12.05 -9.52
C ARG A 103 6.00 13.07 -8.38
N GLU A 104 5.68 12.61 -7.17
CA GLU A 104 5.58 13.47 -5.98
C GLU A 104 6.90 14.21 -5.69
N ALA A 105 8.03 13.52 -5.80
CA ALA A 105 9.34 14.15 -5.63
C ALA A 105 9.61 15.24 -6.68
N HIS A 106 9.29 14.98 -7.94
CA HIS A 106 9.39 15.98 -9.02
C HIS A 106 8.49 17.20 -8.77
N GLU A 107 7.24 16.99 -8.35
CA GLU A 107 6.30 18.08 -8.04
C GLU A 107 6.77 18.94 -6.87
N VAL A 108 7.38 18.35 -5.84
CA VAL A 108 7.97 19.11 -4.72
C VAL A 108 9.17 19.92 -5.21
N LEU A 109 10.06 19.31 -5.99
CA LEU A 109 11.25 19.99 -6.52
C LEU A 109 10.87 21.15 -7.43
N GLU A 110 9.95 20.94 -8.37
CA GLU A 110 9.48 22.00 -9.27
C GLU A 110 8.88 23.18 -8.49
N ARG A 111 8.14 22.92 -7.40
CA ARG A 111 7.61 23.97 -6.52
C ARG A 111 8.73 24.75 -5.82
N LEU A 112 9.76 24.06 -5.33
CA LEU A 112 10.91 24.70 -4.69
C LEU A 112 11.74 25.51 -5.69
N GLU A 113 11.99 24.98 -6.88
CA GLU A 113 12.72 25.68 -7.96
C GLU A 113 11.96 26.92 -8.41
N LYS A 114 10.65 26.81 -8.66
CA LYS A 114 9.83 27.98 -9.01
C LYS A 114 9.87 29.06 -7.93
N ARG A 115 9.88 28.68 -6.66
CA ARG A 115 9.96 29.65 -5.56
C ARG A 115 11.35 30.27 -5.45
N ALA A 116 12.42 29.49 -5.56
CA ALA A 116 13.79 29.98 -5.57
C ALA A 116 14.03 30.96 -6.73
N ASN A 117 13.56 30.61 -7.93
CA ASN A 117 13.69 31.46 -9.12
C ASN A 117 12.95 32.79 -8.99
N ARG A 118 11.83 32.85 -8.26
CA ARG A 118 11.14 34.14 -7.97
C ARG A 118 11.93 35.05 -7.04
N LEU A 119 12.89 34.50 -6.32
CA LEU A 119 13.79 35.22 -5.42
C LEU A 119 15.18 35.41 -6.07
N ASP A 120 15.31 35.15 -7.37
CA ASP A 120 16.59 35.16 -8.11
C ASP A 120 17.69 34.27 -7.50
N LEU A 121 17.29 33.21 -6.80
CA LEU A 121 18.18 32.23 -6.18
C LEU A 121 18.14 30.91 -6.94
N SER A 122 19.30 30.24 -6.99
CA SER A 122 19.34 28.84 -7.39
C SER A 122 18.81 27.95 -6.26
N LEU A 123 18.20 26.82 -6.61
CA LEU A 123 17.79 25.84 -5.60
C LEU A 123 18.99 25.31 -4.79
N GLN A 124 20.19 25.30 -5.37
CA GLN A 124 21.41 24.92 -4.65
C GLN A 124 21.71 25.90 -3.50
N GLN A 125 21.70 27.21 -3.76
CA GLN A 125 21.91 28.22 -2.72
C GLN A 125 20.85 28.11 -1.61
N ALA A 126 19.57 27.90 -1.98
CA ALA A 126 18.52 27.69 -1.00
C ALA A 126 18.72 26.43 -0.13
N CYS A 127 19.32 25.38 -0.70
CA CYS A 127 19.68 24.16 0.04
C CYS A 127 20.86 24.41 0.99
N GLU A 128 21.89 25.14 0.54
CA GLU A 128 23.06 25.52 1.35
C GLU A 128 22.63 26.32 2.58
N GLU A 129 21.78 27.34 2.38
CA GLU A 129 21.22 28.15 3.47
C GLU A 129 20.37 27.32 4.44
N ALA A 130 19.61 26.35 3.90
CA ALA A 130 18.83 25.43 4.71
C ALA A 130 19.68 24.40 5.48
N GLY A 131 20.98 24.31 5.21
CA GLY A 131 21.88 23.27 5.71
C GLY A 131 21.51 21.87 5.21
N VAL A 132 20.99 21.78 3.98
CA VAL A 132 20.63 20.54 3.29
C VAL A 132 21.60 20.35 2.13
N ALA A 133 22.33 19.23 2.09
CA ALA A 133 23.25 18.97 0.98
C ALA A 133 22.49 18.85 -0.35
N TYR A 134 22.95 19.54 -1.40
CA TYR A 134 22.30 19.50 -2.72
C TYR A 134 22.23 18.09 -3.33
N SER A 135 23.19 17.22 -2.98
CA SER A 135 23.16 15.80 -3.35
C SER A 135 21.89 15.07 -2.85
N THR A 136 21.27 15.55 -1.77
CA THR A 136 19.97 15.06 -1.28
C THR A 136 18.87 15.33 -2.30
N VAL A 137 18.83 16.55 -2.84
CA VAL A 137 17.90 16.96 -3.90
C VAL A 137 18.17 16.19 -5.20
N THR A 138 19.42 15.98 -5.57
CA THR A 138 19.78 15.14 -6.73
C THR A 138 19.27 13.71 -6.55
N ARG A 139 19.37 13.14 -5.35
CA ARG A 139 18.85 11.80 -5.05
C ARG A 139 17.33 11.72 -5.12
N TRP A 140 16.63 12.80 -4.79
CA TRP A 140 15.17 12.91 -4.99
C TRP A 140 14.81 12.91 -6.47
N ARG A 141 15.54 13.71 -7.27
CA ARG A 141 15.34 13.80 -8.71
C ARG A 141 15.59 12.47 -9.43
N ASN A 142 16.58 11.71 -8.97
CA ASN A 142 16.92 10.41 -9.55
C ASN A 142 16.09 9.24 -8.97
N GLY A 143 15.12 9.52 -8.08
CA GLY A 143 14.25 8.50 -7.49
C GLY A 143 14.93 7.55 -6.51
N SER A 144 16.20 7.79 -6.16
CA SER A 144 16.95 6.96 -5.20
C SER A 144 16.54 7.21 -3.74
N PHE A 145 15.86 8.32 -3.46
CA PHE A 145 15.40 8.70 -2.13
C PHE A 145 14.15 9.56 -2.23
N SER A 146 13.21 9.43 -1.30
CA SER A 146 12.04 10.32 -1.24
C SER A 146 12.34 11.58 -0.42
N PRO A 147 11.75 12.73 -0.78
CA PRO A 147 11.90 13.94 -0.01
C PRO A 147 11.22 13.81 1.35
N THR A 148 11.97 14.07 2.42
CA THR A 148 11.41 14.05 3.77
C THR A 148 10.74 15.38 4.09
N ILE A 149 9.64 15.35 4.82
CA ILE A 149 8.93 16.55 5.28
C ILE A 149 9.88 17.51 6.00
N LYS A 150 10.82 16.98 6.80
CA LYS A 150 11.83 17.79 7.51
C LYS A 150 12.76 18.53 6.55
N SER A 151 13.31 17.85 5.54
CA SER A 151 14.20 18.49 4.57
C SER A 151 13.46 19.54 3.73
N ILE A 152 12.22 19.22 3.30
CA ILE A 152 11.37 20.18 2.57
C ILE A 152 11.12 21.43 3.43
N ALA A 153 10.72 21.24 4.69
CA ALA A 153 10.42 22.35 5.60
C ALA A 153 11.64 23.25 5.85
N ARG A 154 12.84 22.67 5.95
CA ARG A 154 14.09 23.44 6.09
C ARG A 154 14.35 24.32 4.87
N ILE A 155 14.20 23.77 3.65
CA ILE A 155 14.41 24.53 2.41
C ILE A 155 13.34 25.62 2.27
N GLN A 156 12.07 25.31 2.56
CA GLN A 156 10.99 26.29 2.53
C GLN A 156 11.20 27.42 3.53
N LYS A 157 11.70 27.10 4.73
CA LYS A 157 12.05 28.09 5.74
C LYS A 157 13.16 29.00 5.26
N ALA A 158 14.25 28.46 4.72
CA ALA A 158 15.36 29.26 4.20
C ALA A 158 14.90 30.22 3.08
N LEU A 159 14.04 29.75 2.17
CA LEU A 159 13.44 30.61 1.14
C LEU A 159 12.56 31.72 1.73
N HIS A 160 11.82 31.44 2.80
CA HIS A 160 11.00 32.44 3.47
C HIS A 160 11.84 33.48 4.23
N ASP A 161 12.91 33.04 4.89
CA ASP A 161 13.83 33.92 5.61
C ASP A 161 14.55 34.87 4.60
N PHE A 162 14.94 34.36 3.43
CA PHE A 162 15.47 35.16 2.33
C PHE A 162 14.48 36.20 1.79
N GLU A 163 13.23 35.80 1.59
CA GLU A 163 12.14 36.68 1.14
C GLU A 163 11.93 37.85 2.12
N ASN A 164 11.98 37.59 3.43
CA ASN A 164 11.84 38.62 4.45
C ASN A 164 13.05 39.57 4.52
N ASN A 165 14.27 39.05 4.34
CA ASN A 165 15.49 39.86 4.33
C ASN A 165 15.55 40.79 3.11
N ASN A 166 15.22 40.28 1.91
CA ASN A 166 15.14 41.11 0.70
C ASN A 166 14.08 42.21 0.81
N ALA A 167 12.92 41.91 1.42
CA ALA A 167 11.89 42.92 1.66
C ALA A 167 12.38 44.04 2.59
N CYS A 168 13.20 43.71 3.59
CA CYS A 168 13.78 44.69 4.51
C CYS A 168 14.84 45.57 3.82
N ASP A 169 15.71 44.96 2.99
CA ASP A 169 16.73 45.68 2.22
C ASP A 169 16.14 46.67 1.20
N GLU A 170 15.06 46.27 0.50
CA GLU A 170 14.30 47.16 -0.40
C GLU A 170 13.68 48.34 0.37
N GLN A 171 13.15 48.08 1.57
CA GLN A 171 12.60 49.11 2.45
C GLN A 171 13.68 50.11 2.92
N ILE A 172 14.86 49.62 3.29
CA ILE A 172 15.99 50.46 3.70
C ILE A 172 16.45 51.33 2.53
N LYS A 173 16.65 50.76 1.33
CA LYS A 173 17.01 51.52 0.12
C LYS A 173 15.99 52.60 -0.24
N TRP A 174 14.70 52.31 -0.06
CA TRP A 174 13.63 53.29 -0.27
C TRP A 174 13.71 54.47 0.71
N LEU A 175 13.94 54.18 2.00
CA LEU A 175 14.12 55.21 3.04
C LEU A 175 15.38 56.06 2.80
N GLU A 176 16.51 55.44 2.46
CA GLU A 176 17.76 56.14 2.14
C GLU A 176 17.59 57.09 0.94
N LYS A 177 16.87 56.65 -0.10
CA LYS A 177 16.57 57.48 -1.26
C LYS A 177 15.66 58.66 -0.90
N LEU A 178 14.65 58.43 -0.07
CA LEU A 178 13.74 59.48 0.41
C LEU A 178 14.50 60.57 1.22
N CYS A 179 15.41 60.15 2.10
CA CYS A 179 16.26 61.06 2.87
C CYS A 179 17.24 61.83 1.97
N ALA A 180 17.79 61.20 0.93
CA ALA A 180 18.71 61.84 -0.02
C ALA A 180 18.03 62.85 -0.98
N GLU A 181 16.70 62.78 -1.11
CA GLU A 181 15.90 63.75 -1.88
C GLU A 181 15.53 64.97 -1.03
N GLN A 182 15.37 64.83 0.29
CA GLN A 182 15.07 65.94 1.22
C GLN A 182 16.26 66.86 1.55
N HIS A 183 17.49 66.47 1.20
CA HIS A 183 18.71 67.28 1.42
C HIS A 183 19.24 67.97 0.15
N ARG A 184 18.42 68.06 -0.91
CA ARG A 184 18.79 68.75 -2.16
C ARG A 184 18.09 70.10 -2.38
N ASP A 185 17.21 70.51 -1.46
CA ASP A 185 16.40 71.73 -1.55
C ASP A 185 16.75 72.81 -0.49
N ASP A 186 17.87 72.68 0.22
CA ASP A 186 18.48 73.73 1.07
C ASP A 186 19.76 74.30 0.40
#